data_AF-A0A6C0LIR9-F1
#
_entry.id   AF-A0A6C0LIR9-F1
#
_cell.length_a   1.000
_cell.length_b   1.000
_cell.length_c   1.000
_cell.angle_alpha   90.00
_cell.angle_beta   90.00
_cell.angle_gamma   90.00
#
_symmetry.space_group_name_H-M   'P 1'
#
loop_
_entity.id
_entity.type
_entity.pdbx_description
1 polymer ?
#
loop_
_entity_poly.entity_id
_entity_poly.type
_entity_poly.pdbx_seq_one_letter_code
_entity_poly.pdbx_strand_id
1 'polypeptide(L)'
;MEDKLSIVETSQIDDKLNIVLRQTDYDKDVALSKLELFNYDEVVVIKDYLGISVKEAERKVDKSNLNNEIYKQLRKRLDGTMRSYNERKTNNETKLK
;
A
#
# COMPACT_ATOMS: atom_id res chain seq x y z
N MET A 1 -22.94 -3.64 -8.15
CA MET A 1 -22.45 -3.40 -6.78
C MET A 1 -21.98 -4.75 -6.29
N GLU A 2 -20.67 -4.92 -6.15
CA GLU A 2 -20.11 -6.15 -5.57
C GLU A 2 -20.22 -6.04 -4.06
N ASP A 3 -21.09 -6.84 -3.45
CA ASP A 3 -21.14 -6.99 -2.01
C ASP A 3 -19.84 -7.65 -1.54
N LYS A 4 -18.93 -6.82 -1.01
CA LYS A 4 -17.71 -7.30 -0.35
C LYS A 4 -18.10 -7.82 1.03
N LEU A 5 -18.23 -9.13 1.15
CA LEU A 5 -18.34 -9.77 2.45
C LEU A 5 -17.00 -9.63 3.19
N SER A 6 -16.98 -8.86 4.27
CA SER A 6 -15.84 -8.78 5.18
C SER A 6 -16.08 -9.71 6.37
N ILE A 7 -15.10 -10.57 6.67
CA ILE A 7 -15.11 -11.45 7.84
C ILE A 7 -14.13 -10.83 8.83
N VAL A 8 -14.62 -10.44 10.00
CA VAL A 8 -13.83 -9.82 11.06
C VAL A 8 -13.93 -10.68 12.31
N GLU A 9 -12.78 -11.01 12.90
CA GLU A 9 -12.73 -11.70 14.18
C GLU A 9 -13.22 -10.77 15.29
N THR A 10 -14.18 -11.24 16.10
CA THR A 10 -14.79 -10.44 17.18
C THR A 10 -13.77 -9.96 18.21
N SER A 11 -12.70 -10.72 18.42
CA SER A 11 -11.58 -10.36 19.31
C SER A 11 -10.82 -9.12 18.87
N GLN A 12 -10.81 -8.80 17.57
CA GLN A 12 -10.08 -7.65 17.02
C GLN A 12 -10.92 -6.38 17.00
N ILE A 13 -12.23 -6.47 17.27
CA ILE A 13 -13.13 -5.30 17.24
C ILE A 13 -12.76 -4.32 18.36
N ASP A 14 -12.51 -4.83 19.56
CA ASP A 14 -12.13 -3.99 20.71
C ASP A 14 -10.78 -3.29 20.48
N ASP A 15 -9.82 -3.98 19.87
CA ASP A 15 -8.51 -3.40 19.55
C ASP A 15 -8.65 -2.25 18.53
N LYS A 16 -9.43 -2.47 17.48
CA LYS A 16 -9.73 -1.46 16.46
C LYS A 16 -10.48 -0.27 17.02
N LEU A 17 -11.46 -0.52 17.89
CA LEU A 17 -12.21 0.50 18.59
C LEU A 17 -11.29 1.36 19.47
N ASN A 18 -10.40 0.74 20.23
CA ASN A 18 -9.41 1.44 21.06
C ASN A 18 -8.44 2.29 20.23
N ILE A 19 -8.08 1.85 19.02
CA ILE A 19 -7.25 2.64 18.10
C ILE A 19 -7.99 3.91 17.67
N VAL A 20 -9.26 3.79 17.27
CA VAL A 20 -10.08 4.95 16.86
C VAL A 20 -10.25 5.93 18.03
N LEU A 21 -10.67 5.45 19.20
CA LEU A 21 -10.92 6.28 20.39
C LEU A 21 -9.68 7.05 20.89
N ARG A 22 -8.47 6.54 20.65
CA ARG A 22 -7.23 7.24 21.02
C ARG A 22 -6.87 8.38 20.07
N GLN A 23 -7.42 8.37 18.85
CA GLN A 23 -7.05 9.31 17.78
C GLN A 23 -8.18 10.27 17.41
N THR A 24 -9.40 10.02 17.89
CA THR A 24 -10.59 10.83 17.61
C THR A 24 -11.29 11.18 18.92
N ASP A 25 -12.11 12.23 18.91
CA ASP A 25 -12.94 12.62 20.05
C ASP A 25 -14.32 11.93 20.01
N TYR A 26 -14.39 10.73 19.43
CA TYR A 26 -15.64 9.97 19.35
C TYR A 26 -15.95 9.28 20.67
N ASP A 27 -17.25 9.23 20.99
CA ASP A 27 -17.74 8.31 22.01
C ASP A 27 -17.70 6.86 21.51
N LYS A 28 -17.66 5.91 22.44
CA LYS A 28 -17.56 4.48 22.15
C LYS A 28 -18.63 4.01 21.15
N ASP A 29 -19.86 4.45 21.35
CA ASP A 29 -20.99 4.08 20.49
C ASP A 29 -20.85 4.66 19.07
N VAL A 30 -20.40 5.92 18.98
CA VAL A 30 -20.17 6.59 17.69
C VAL A 30 -19.02 5.94 16.93
N ALA A 31 -17.93 5.61 17.62
CA ALA A 31 -16.79 4.93 17.03
C ALA A 31 -17.15 3.53 16.52
N LEU A 32 -18.01 2.79 17.23
CA LEU A 32 -18.50 1.49 16.80
C LEU A 32 -19.37 1.60 15.54
N SER A 33 -20.36 2.51 15.52
CA SER A 33 -21.21 2.72 14.33
C SER A 33 -20.40 3.16 13.11
N LYS A 34 -19.35 3.97 13.31
CA LYS A 34 -18.43 4.36 12.24
C LYS A 34 -17.60 3.18 11.75
N LEU A 35 -17.09 2.33 12.63
CA LEU A 35 -16.39 1.11 12.24
C LEU A 35 -17.30 0.20 11.41
N GLU A 36 -18.55 -0.02 11.83
CA GLU A 36 -19.52 -0.81 11.05
C GLU A 36 -19.74 -0.22 9.65
N LEU A 37 -19.90 1.10 9.54
CA LEU A 37 -20.08 1.79 8.26
C LEU A 37 -18.88 1.64 7.32
N PHE A 38 -17.67 1.55 7.89
CA PHE A 38 -16.41 1.47 7.15
C PHE A 38 -15.80 0.05 7.15
N ASN A 39 -16.63 -1.00 7.28
CA ASN A 39 -16.19 -2.41 7.24
C ASN A 39 -15.09 -2.75 8.26
N TYR A 40 -15.16 -2.14 9.44
CA TYR A 40 -14.18 -2.26 10.52
C TYR A 40 -12.75 -1.90 10.10
N ASP A 41 -12.58 -0.94 9.18
CA ASP A 41 -11.28 -0.34 8.87
C ASP A 41 -11.07 0.92 9.71
N GLU A 42 -10.31 0.77 10.79
CA GLU A 42 -9.98 1.85 11.72
C GLU A 42 -9.23 3.01 11.05
N VAL A 43 -8.45 2.73 10.00
CA VAL A 43 -7.67 3.74 9.28
C VAL A 43 -8.60 4.60 8.43
N VAL A 44 -9.59 4.00 7.80
CA VAL A 44 -10.61 4.72 7.02
C VAL A 44 -11.47 5.60 7.93
N VAL A 45 -11.89 5.08 9.09
CA VAL A 45 -12.63 5.86 10.10
C VAL A 45 -11.83 7.08 10.56
N ILE A 46 -10.55 6.91 10.88
CA ILE A 46 -9.68 8.02 11.31
C ILE A 46 -9.49 9.04 10.18
N LYS A 47 -9.33 8.59 8.93
CA LYS A 47 -9.22 9.48 7.76
C LYS A 47 -10.50 10.29 7.54
N ASP A 48 -11.67 9.66 7.69
CA ASP A 48 -12.98 10.32 7.62
C ASP A 48 -13.09 11.41 8.70
N TYR A 49 -12.71 11.10 9.95
CA TYR A 49 -12.67 12.06 11.05
C TYR A 49 -11.77 13.28 10.75
N LEU A 50 -10.60 13.04 10.17
CA LEU A 50 -9.65 14.09 9.79
C LEU A 50 -10.06 14.87 8.51
N GLY A 51 -11.20 14.54 7.90
CA GLY A 51 -11.65 15.16 6.65
C GLY A 51 -10.80 14.79 5.43
N ILE A 52 -9.97 13.74 5.53
CA ILE A 52 -9.15 13.24 4.44
C ILE A 52 -10.03 12.34 3.57
N SER A 53 -10.44 12.85 2.41
CA SER A 53 -11.32 12.09 1.52
C SER A 53 -10.70 10.74 1.13
N VAL A 54 -11.37 9.65 1.49
CA VAL A 54 -10.95 8.25 1.26
C VAL A 54 -10.76 7.96 -0.25
N LYS A 55 -11.37 8.78 -1.11
CA LYS A 55 -11.21 8.75 -2.58
C LYS A 55 -9.75 8.87 -3.05
N GLU A 56 -8.84 9.37 -2.22
CA GLU A 56 -7.40 9.42 -2.53
C GLU A 56 -6.60 8.25 -1.95
N ALA A 57 -7.09 7.61 -0.88
CA ALA A 57 -6.40 6.50 -0.22
C ALA A 57 -6.54 5.20 -1.02
N GLU A 58 -7.69 4.95 -1.63
CA GLU A 58 -7.92 3.78 -2.51
C GLU A 58 -7.20 3.92 -3.86
N ARG A 59 -6.75 5.12 -4.26
CA ARG A 59 -5.97 5.33 -5.49
C ARG A 59 -4.48 5.09 -5.33
N LYS A 60 -3.98 4.90 -4.11
CA LYS A 60 -2.56 4.66 -3.83
C LYS A 60 -2.18 3.19 -3.74
N VAL A 61 -3.12 2.28 -3.98
CA VAL A 61 -2.83 0.86 -4.19
C VAL A 61 -2.99 0.56 -5.68
N ASP A 62 -1.86 0.25 -6.31
CA ASP A 62 -1.75 -0.45 -7.60
C ASP A 62 -2.31 0.20 -8.87
N LYS A 63 -1.72 1.34 -9.24
CA LYS A 63 -1.31 1.49 -10.64
C LYS A 63 0.16 1.83 -10.67
N SER A 64 1.02 0.83 -10.86
CA SER A 64 2.27 1.08 -11.55
C SER A 64 1.90 1.73 -12.87
N ASN A 65 2.01 3.07 -12.95
CA ASN A 65 1.88 3.79 -14.19
C ASN A 65 2.76 3.06 -15.22
N LEU A 66 2.28 2.87 -16.45
CA LEU A 66 3.03 2.27 -17.54
C LEU A 66 4.48 2.80 -17.58
N ASN A 67 4.65 4.10 -17.33
CA ASN A 67 5.96 4.72 -17.21
C ASN A 67 6.84 4.10 -16.10
N ASN A 68 6.30 3.85 -14.90
CA ASN A 68 7.05 3.22 -13.80
C ASN A 68 7.49 1.80 -14.15
N GLU A 69 6.67 1.06 -14.90
CA GLU A 69 7.04 -0.28 -15.37
C GLU A 69 8.11 -0.21 -16.47
N ILE A 70 7.97 0.71 -17.42
CA ILE A 70 8.98 1.01 -18.45
C ILE A 70 10.32 1.36 -17.79
N TYR A 71 10.33 2.24 -16.78
CA TYR A 71 11.56 2.61 -16.06
C TYR A 71 12.18 1.41 -15.30
N LYS A 72 11.36 0.54 -14.68
CA LYS A 72 11.85 -0.69 -14.05
C LYS A 72 12.50 -1.64 -15.05
N GLN A 73 11.89 -1.82 -16.22
CA GLN A 73 12.44 -2.68 -17.28
C GLN A 73 13.73 -2.10 -17.86
N LEU A 74 13.77 -0.79 -18.10
CA LEU A 74 14.97 -0.10 -18.58
C LEU A 74 16.14 -0.26 -17.61
N ARG A 75 15.91 -0.05 -16.31
CA ARG A 75 16.95 -0.22 -15.28
C ARG A 75 17.49 -1.64 -15.23
N LYS A 76 16.62 -2.65 -15.24
CA LYS A 76 17.04 -4.06 -15.26
C LYS A 76 17.91 -4.39 -16.47
N ARG A 77 17.59 -3.87 -17.66
CA ARG A 77 18.40 -4.08 -18.88
C ARG A 77 19.77 -3.41 -18.77
N LEU A 78 19.81 -2.18 -18.25
CA LEU A 78 21.06 -1.44 -18.08
C LEU A 78 21.97 -2.13 -17.08
N ASP A 79 21.42 -2.52 -15.93
CA ASP A 79 22.14 -3.21 -14.86
C ASP A 79 22.70 -4.56 -15.35
N GLY A 80 21.92 -5.32 -16.12
CA GLY A 80 22.38 -6.57 -16.74
C GLY A 80 23.54 -6.33 -17.72
N THR A 81 23.46 -5.29 -18.55
CA THR A 81 24.51 -4.96 -19.53
C THR A 81 25.80 -4.54 -18.85
N MET A 82 25.71 -3.70 -17.81
CA MET A 82 26.87 -3.28 -17.02
C MET A 82 27.51 -4.46 -16.28
N ARG A 83 26.69 -5.35 -15.71
CA ARG A 83 27.17 -6.56 -15.05
C ARG A 83 27.92 -7.46 -16.02
N SER A 84 27.35 -7.78 -17.19
CA SER A 84 28.03 -8.60 -18.21
C SER A 84 29.28 -7.92 -18.79
N TYR A 85 29.33 -6.59 -18.87
CA TYR A 85 30.56 -5.88 -19.25
C TYR A 85 31.64 -6.02 -18.18
N ASN A 86 31.29 -5.82 -16.91
CA ASN A 86 32.23 -5.96 -15.80
C ASN A 86 32.75 -7.39 -15.67
N GLU A 87 31.89 -8.40 -15.80
CA GLU A 87 32.27 -9.83 -15.78
C GLU A 87 33.26 -10.16 -16.91
N ARG A 88 33.01 -9.69 -18.14
CA ARG A 88 33.96 -9.87 -19.26
C ARG A 88 35.27 -9.12 -19.07
N LYS A 89 35.22 -7.92 -18.47
CA LYS A 89 36.41 -7.13 -18.15
C LYS A 89 37.26 -7.79 -17.06
N THR A 90 36.64 -8.32 -16.00
CA THR A 90 37.35 -9.06 -14.95
C THR A 90 37.94 -10.36 -15.49
N ASN A 91 37.27 -11.00 -16.46
CA ASN A 91 37.74 -12.24 -17.09
C ASN A 91 38.76 -11.99 -18.23
N ASN A 92 39.20 -10.74 -18.46
CA ASN A 92 40.14 -10.36 -19.53
C ASN A 92 39.68 -10.65 -20.98
N GLU A 93 38.40 -10.96 -21.20
CA GLU A 93 37.85 -11.31 -22.52
C GLU A 93 37.71 -10.08 -23.44
N THR A 94 37.69 -8.87 -22.88
CA THR A 94 37.63 -7.62 -23.64
C THR A 94 38.98 -7.16 -24.23
N LYS A 95 40.05 -7.95 -24.10
CA LYS A 95 41.39 -7.63 -24.66
C LYS A 95 41.83 -8.53 -25.83
N LEU A 96 40.91 -9.16 -26.56
CA LEU A 96 41.23 -9.86 -27.82
C LEU A 96 40.40 -9.37 -29.00
N LYS A 97 40.74 -8.17 -29.48
CA LYS A 97 41.11 -7.81 -30.87
C LYS A 97 41.04 -6.29 -31.05
#